data_AF-L9L4Y1-F1
#
_entry.id   AF-L9L4Y1-F1
#
_cell.length_a   1.000
_cell.length_b   1.000
_cell.length_c   1.000
_cell.angle_alpha   90.00
_cell.angle_beta   90.00
_cell.angle_gamma   90.00
#
_symmetry.space_group_name_H-M   'P 1'
#
loop_
_entity.id
_entity.type
_entity.pdbx_description
1 polymer ?
#
loop_
_entity_poly.entity_id
_entity_poly.type
_entity_poly.pdbx_seq_one_letter_code
_entity_poly.pdbx_strand_id
1 'polypeptide(L)'
;MGTDMPAIIDTDMPKIMDRDMPNIMGTDMPNIMGTDMPKFMGTDMPNIMATDMPKIMVTDMPKIMVTDLPNIMGTDMPNIMGTDMPSILREVFRHKPTTFLYESAVKRVMFY
;
A
#
# COMPACT_ATOMS: atom_id res chain seq x y z
N MET A 1 -6.86 -30.94 -23.31
CA MET A 1 -8.13 -30.44 -22.75
C MET A 1 -8.96 -31.64 -22.39
N GLY A 2 -9.14 -31.98 -21.09
CA GLY A 2 -10.04 -33.09 -20.73
C GLY A 2 -9.83 -33.79 -19.39
N THR A 3 -8.89 -33.39 -18.52
CA THR A 3 -8.66 -34.09 -17.24
C THR A 3 -9.31 -33.45 -16.03
N ASP A 4 -9.67 -32.16 -16.11
CA ASP A 4 -10.10 -31.41 -14.92
C ASP A 4 -11.61 -31.59 -14.64
N MET A 5 -12.42 -31.75 -15.69
CA MET A 5 -13.87 -31.89 -15.54
C MET A 5 -14.29 -33.17 -14.78
N PRO A 6 -13.70 -34.36 -15.05
CA PRO A 6 -14.01 -35.56 -14.27
C PRO A 6 -13.55 -35.43 -12.81
N ALA A 7 -12.37 -34.86 -12.56
CA ALA A 7 -11.85 -34.69 -11.20
C ALA A 7 -12.73 -33.75 -10.37
N ILE A 8 -13.19 -32.64 -10.96
CA ILE A 8 -14.11 -31.70 -10.30
C ILE A 8 -15.42 -32.39 -9.91
N ILE A 9 -16.01 -33.18 -10.81
CA ILE A 9 -17.30 -33.84 -10.56
C ILE A 9 -17.16 -34.99 -9.55
N ASP A 10 -16.15 -35.84 -9.73
CA ASP A 10 -16.05 -37.08 -8.96
C ASP A 10 -15.39 -36.89 -7.59
N THR A 11 -14.61 -35.81 -7.40
CA THR A 11 -13.83 -35.64 -6.17
C THR A 11 -14.04 -34.32 -5.45
N ASP A 12 -14.10 -33.20 -6.15
CA ASP A 12 -14.20 -31.89 -5.49
C ASP A 12 -15.65 -31.55 -5.12
N MET A 13 -16.59 -31.81 -6.02
CA MET A 13 -18.01 -31.53 -5.77
C MET A 13 -18.57 -32.31 -4.56
N PRO A 14 -18.29 -33.62 -4.38
CA PRO A 14 -18.72 -34.34 -3.20
C PRO A 14 -18.06 -33.83 -1.91
N LYS A 15 -16.76 -33.47 -1.93
CA LYS A 15 -16.10 -32.89 -0.76
C LYS A 15 -16.74 -31.56 -0.35
N ILE A 16 -17.03 -30.71 -1.33
CA ILE A 16 -17.69 -29.42 -1.08
C ILE A 16 -19.08 -29.65 -0.50
N MET A 17 -19.89 -30.53 -1.12
CA MET A 17 -21.27 -30.77 -0.70
C MET A 17 -21.39 -31.51 0.63
N ASP A 18 -20.59 -32.55 0.85
CA ASP A 18 -20.77 -33.46 1.97
C ASP A 18 -19.96 -33.05 3.20
N ARG A 19 -18.92 -32.22 3.03
CA ARG A 19 -18.01 -31.85 4.12
C ARG A 19 -17.90 -30.36 4.34
N ASP A 20 -17.52 -29.61 3.32
CA ASP A 20 -17.18 -28.20 3.52
C ASP A 20 -18.45 -27.36 3.73
N MET A 21 -19.51 -27.58 2.94
CA MET A 21 -20.78 -26.85 3.09
C MET A 21 -21.47 -27.14 4.43
N PRO A 22 -21.56 -28.39 4.91
CA PRO A 22 -22.10 -28.68 6.24
C PRO A 22 -21.26 -28.07 7.38
N ASN A 23 -19.93 -28.06 7.27
CA ASN A 23 -19.07 -27.40 8.27
C ASN A 23 -19.26 -25.89 8.29
N ILE A 24 -19.34 -25.26 7.12
CA ILE A 24 -19.59 -23.82 7.01
C ILE A 24 -20.93 -23.47 7.64
N MET A 25 -22.00 -24.21 7.32
CA MET A 25 -23.35 -23.92 7.82
C MET A 25 -23.52 -24.29 9.29
N GLY A 26 -22.92 -25.40 9.73
CA GLY A 26 -23.14 -25.96 11.06
C GLY A 26 -22.17 -25.47 12.13
N THR A 27 -21.00 -24.98 11.75
CA THR A 27 -19.93 -24.59 12.69
C THR A 27 -19.46 -23.16 12.45
N ASP A 28 -18.97 -22.86 11.24
CA ASP A 28 -18.30 -21.57 11.00
C ASP A 28 -19.29 -20.42 11.08
N MET A 29 -20.42 -20.50 10.38
CA MET A 29 -21.43 -19.45 10.38
C MET A 29 -22.05 -19.23 11.77
N PRO A 30 -22.44 -20.27 12.55
CA PRO A 30 -22.86 -20.09 13.93
C PRO A 30 -21.79 -19.47 14.84
N ASN A 31 -20.52 -19.84 14.69
CA ASN A 31 -19.43 -19.26 15.48
C ASN A 31 -19.24 -17.77 15.16
N ILE A 32 -19.25 -17.41 13.88
CA ILE A 32 -19.16 -16.02 13.42
C ILE A 32 -20.31 -15.19 13.99
N MET A 33 -21.56 -15.69 13.87
CA MET A 33 -22.75 -14.96 14.32
C MET A 33 -22.89 -14.91 15.85
N GLY A 34 -22.53 -16.00 16.54
CA GLY A 34 -22.77 -16.15 17.98
C GLY A 34 -21.60 -15.71 18.86
N THR A 35 -20.38 -15.67 18.33
CA THR A 35 -19.17 -15.40 19.13
C THR A 35 -18.38 -14.22 18.56
N ASP A 36 -17.96 -14.30 17.30
CA ASP A 36 -17.02 -13.32 16.75
C ASP A 36 -17.68 -11.95 16.56
N MET A 37 -18.86 -11.91 15.94
CA MET A 37 -19.59 -10.67 15.70
C MET A 37 -20.01 -9.98 17.02
N PRO A 38 -20.58 -10.70 18.03
CA PRO A 38 -20.87 -10.09 19.32
C PRO A 38 -19.63 -9.59 20.06
N LYS A 39 -18.51 -10.33 20.02
CA LYS A 39 -17.25 -9.87 20.62
C LYS A 39 -16.73 -8.60 19.95
N PHE A 40 -16.76 -8.56 18.62
CA PHE A 40 -16.33 -7.40 17.87
C PHE A 40 -17.19 -6.18 18.20
N MET A 41 -18.52 -6.33 18.17
CA MET A 41 -19.45 -5.22 18.46
C MET A 41 -19.42 -4.79 19.93
N GLY A 42 -19.25 -5.73 20.86
CA GLY A 42 -19.36 -5.46 22.30
C GLY A 42 -18.04 -5.07 22.98
N THR A 43 -16.90 -5.43 22.39
CA THR A 43 -15.58 -5.21 23.01
C THR A 43 -14.63 -4.47 22.09
N ASP A 44 -14.37 -4.99 20.89
CA ASP A 44 -13.32 -4.47 20.03
C ASP A 44 -13.69 -3.08 19.48
N MET A 45 -14.91 -2.93 18.96
CA MET A 45 -15.40 -1.66 18.43
C MET A 45 -15.49 -0.57 19.52
N PRO A 46 -16.07 -0.82 20.71
CA PRO A 46 -16.04 0.15 21.81
C PRO A 46 -14.62 0.56 22.23
N ASN A 47 -13.67 -0.38 22.29
CA ASN A 47 -12.28 -0.06 22.61
C ASN A 47 -11.68 0.85 21.54
N ILE A 48 -11.81 0.53 20.25
CA ILE A 48 -11.34 1.38 19.15
C ILE A 48 -11.91 2.79 19.28
N MET A 49 -13.20 2.91 19.59
CA MET A 49 -13.87 4.20 19.75
C MET A 49 -13.43 4.97 21.00
N ALA A 50 -13.19 4.29 22.12
CA ALA A 50 -12.90 4.92 23.41
C ALA A 50 -11.42 5.17 23.65
N THR A 51 -10.51 4.43 23.01
CA THR A 51 -9.06 4.53 23.23
C THR A 51 -8.31 4.98 22.00
N ASP A 52 -8.49 4.28 20.89
CA ASP A 52 -7.61 4.44 19.73
C ASP A 52 -7.95 5.72 18.95
N MET A 53 -9.23 5.96 18.68
CA MET A 53 -9.67 7.19 18.03
C MET A 53 -9.29 8.44 18.84
N PRO A 54 -9.55 8.54 20.15
CA PRO A 54 -9.14 9.70 20.94
C PRO A 54 -7.63 9.92 20.94
N LYS A 55 -6.82 8.86 20.99
CA LYS A 55 -5.35 8.98 20.91
C LYS A 55 -4.92 9.56 19.57
N ILE A 56 -5.45 9.06 18.46
CA ILE A 56 -5.18 9.58 17.12
C ILE A 56 -5.58 11.06 17.05
N MET A 57 -6.75 11.41 17.56
CA MET A 57 -7.28 12.77 17.46
C MET A 57 -6.53 13.79 18.34
N VAL A 58 -6.15 13.40 19.56
CA VAL A 58 -5.59 14.32 20.56
C VAL A 58 -4.06 14.33 20.53
N THR A 59 -3.42 13.26 20.09
CA THR A 59 -1.95 13.13 20.13
C THR A 59 -1.34 13.14 18.73
N ASP A 60 -1.77 12.22 17.87
CA ASP A 60 -1.08 11.99 16.60
C ASP A 60 -1.39 13.09 15.58
N MET A 61 -2.67 13.45 15.40
CA MET A 61 -3.05 14.52 14.47
C MET A 61 -2.43 15.88 14.83
N PRO A 62 -2.45 16.35 16.09
CA PRO A 62 -1.81 17.61 16.44
C PRO A 62 -0.30 17.59 16.22
N LYS A 63 0.38 16.48 16.50
CA LYS A 63 1.81 16.34 16.24
C LYS A 63 2.11 16.48 14.73
N ILE A 64 1.34 15.78 13.90
CA ILE A 64 1.48 15.86 12.45
C ILE A 64 1.27 17.30 11.97
N MET A 65 0.20 17.95 12.43
CA MET A 65 -0.15 19.30 11.97
C MET A 65 0.80 20.39 12.46
N VAL A 66 1.26 20.31 13.71
CA VAL A 66 2.02 21.40 14.35
C VAL A 66 3.53 21.20 14.24
N THR A 67 4.00 19.95 14.11
CA THR A 67 5.44 19.64 14.10
C THR A 67 5.87 19.11 12.73
N ASP A 68 5.28 18.01 12.29
CA ASP A 68 5.80 17.29 11.13
C ASP A 68 5.56 18.08 9.83
N LEU A 69 4.33 18.57 9.62
CA LEU A 69 3.97 19.31 8.41
C LEU A 69 4.74 20.64 8.27
N PRO A 70 4.90 21.47 9.31
CA PRO A 70 5.73 22.67 9.23
C PRO A 70 7.22 22.37 8.97
N ASN A 71 7.77 21.29 9.55
CA ASN A 71 9.15 20.90 9.28
C ASN A 71 9.34 20.46 7.82
N ILE A 72 8.42 19.66 7.30
CA ILE A 72 8.44 19.22 5.89
C ILE A 72 8.39 20.43 4.95
N MET A 73 7.45 21.34 5.18
CA MET A 73 7.27 22.51 4.29
C MET A 73 8.35 23.58 4.46
N GLY A 74 8.82 23.80 5.69
CA GLY A 74 9.72 24.90 6.02
C GLY A 74 11.20 24.54 5.96
N THR A 75 11.55 23.25 6.07
CA THR A 75 12.95 22.81 6.12
C THR A 75 13.25 21.77 5.05
N ASP A 76 12.53 20.65 5.04
CA ASP A 76 12.89 19.52 4.18
C ASP A 76 12.69 19.85 2.69
N MET A 77 11.52 20.39 2.33
CA MET A 77 11.22 20.74 0.95
C MET A 77 12.14 21.85 0.41
N PRO A 78 12.41 22.95 1.14
CA PRO A 78 13.40 23.93 0.74
C PRO A 78 14.82 23.36 0.58
N ASN A 79 15.25 22.45 1.47
CA ASN A 79 16.56 21.82 1.37
C ASN A 79 16.66 20.92 0.13
N ILE A 80 15.62 20.12 -0.14
CA ILE A 80 15.56 19.26 -1.32
C ILE A 80 15.64 20.12 -2.60
N MET A 81 14.84 21.18 -2.68
CA MET A 81 14.78 22.03 -3.87
C MET A 81 16.01 22.93 -4.05
N GLY A 82 16.53 23.47 -2.94
CA GLY A 82 17.59 24.48 -2.94
C GLY A 82 19.01 23.90 -2.91
N THR A 83 19.17 22.69 -2.38
CA THR A 83 20.50 22.11 -2.13
C THR A 83 20.67 20.77 -2.82
N ASP A 84 19.78 19.81 -2.55
CA ASP A 84 19.97 18.43 -3.00
C ASP A 84 19.78 18.30 -4.51
N MET A 85 18.67 18.84 -5.04
CA MET A 85 18.37 18.78 -6.47
C MET A 85 19.44 19.50 -7.31
N PRO A 86 19.90 20.72 -6.98
CA PRO A 86 21.02 21.35 -7.69
C PRO A 86 22.34 20.56 -7.59
N SER A 87 22.62 19.94 -6.44
CA SER A 87 23.83 19.13 -6.25
C SER A 87 23.80 17.87 -7.12
N ILE A 88 22.66 17.17 -7.13
CA ILE A 88 22.45 16.00 -7.99
C ILE A 88 22.58 16.40 -9.46
N LEU A 89 21.96 17.51 -9.86
CA LEU A 89 22.02 18.01 -11.23
C LEU A 89 23.46 18.34 -11.66
N ARG A 90 24.22 19.02 -10.81
CA ARG A 90 25.65 19.28 -11.03
C ARG A 90 26.42 17.98 -11.21
N GLU A 91 26.13 16.96 -10.43
CA GLU A 91 26.84 15.69 -10.50
C GLU A 91 26.51 14.87 -11.74
N VAL A 92 25.24 14.89 -12.16
CA VAL A 92 24.80 14.32 -13.44
C VAL A 92 25.51 14.99 -14.61
N PHE A 93 25.60 16.33 -14.62
CA PHE A 93 26.29 17.05 -15.68
C PHE A 93 27.82 16.91 -15.64
N ARG A 94 28.42 16.79 -14.45
CA ARG A 94 29.86 16.52 -14.29
C ARG A 94 30.24 15.16 -14.89
N HIS A 95 29.36 14.18 -14.77
CA HIS A 95 29.61 12.81 -15.23
C HIS A 95 29.03 12.49 -16.63
N LYS A 96 28.29 13.42 -17.27
CA LYS A 96 27.85 13.29 -18.69
C LYS A 96 28.01 14.58 -19.53
N PRO A 97 29.24 15.06 -19.81
CA PRO A 97 29.42 16.22 -20.69
C PRO A 97 29.38 15.86 -22.19
N THR A 98 29.62 14.60 -22.56
CA THR A 98 30.02 14.25 -23.93
C THR A 98 28.89 13.67 -24.79
N THR A 99 27.91 12.96 -24.23
CA THR A 99 26.89 12.28 -25.04
C THR A 99 25.88 13.23 -25.67
N PHE A 100 25.48 14.30 -24.98
CA PHE A 100 24.46 15.24 -25.48
C PHE A 100 25.02 16.20 -26.55
N LEU A 101 26.26 16.66 -26.37
CA LEU A 101 26.95 17.49 -27.36
C LEU A 101 27.32 16.68 -28.61
N TYR A 102 27.73 15.42 -28.45
CA TYR A 102 28.02 14.53 -29.57
C TYR A 102 26.76 14.22 -30.39
N GLU A 103 25.64 13.83 -29.78
CA GLU A 103 24.40 13.60 -30.52
C GLU A 103 23.87 14.86 -31.22
N SER A 104 23.96 16.03 -30.57
CA SER A 104 23.51 17.29 -31.18
C SER A 104 24.43 17.73 -32.32
N ALA A 105 25.74 17.49 -32.24
CA ALA A 105 26.69 17.76 -33.31
C ALA A 105 26.52 16.78 -34.48
N VAL A 106 26.35 15.49 -34.21
CA VAL A 106 26.12 14.46 -35.23
C VAL A 106 24.79 14.71 -35.97
N LYS A 107 23.70 15.05 -35.26
CA LYS A 107 22.44 15.44 -35.93
C LYS A 107 22.59 16.71 -36.76
N ARG A 108 23.33 17.73 -36.30
CA ARG A 108 23.58 18.93 -37.11
C ARG A 108 24.41 18.66 -38.37
N VAL A 109 25.32 17.68 -38.34
CA VAL A 109 26.15 17.33 -39.50
C VAL A 109 25.41 16.39 -40.47
N MET A 110 24.54 15.51 -39.98
CA MET A 110 23.84 14.52 -40.81
C MET A 110 22.55 15.04 -41.49
N PHE A 111 22.07 16.23 -41.11
CA PHE A 111 20.90 16.89 -41.71
C PHE A 111 21.26 18.09 -42.63
N TYR A 112 22.54 18.22 -43.02
CA TYR A 112 23.00 19.00 -44.18
C TYR A 112 23.54 18.05 -45.24
#